data_AF-A0A353X240-F1
#
_entry.id   AF-A0A353X240-F1
#
_cell.length_a   1.000
_cell.length_b   1.000
_cell.length_c   1.000
_cell.angle_alpha   90.00
_cell.angle_beta   90.00
_cell.angle_gamma   90.00
#
_symmetry.space_group_name_H-M   'P 1'
#
loop_
_entity.id
_entity.type
_entity.pdbx_description
1 polymer ?
#
loop_
_entity_poly.entity_id
_entity_poly.type
_entity_poly.pdbx_seq_one_letter_code
_entity_poly.pdbx_strand_id
1 'polypeptide(L)'
;MKRNTTLLKIHPETPEGKKIQKVMDCLNSGGVIIYPTDTIYGLGCSIYNSTAIEQIARIKNVRPGNYKFSFIFSTISELSEYT
;
A
#
# COMPACT_ATOMS: atom_id res chain seq x y z
N MET A 1 -16.65 14.90 1.18
CA MET A 1 -15.20 14.68 1.03
C MET A 1 -14.96 14.05 -0.34
N LYS A 2 -14.44 14.81 -1.33
CA LYS A 2 -14.09 14.25 -2.65
C LYS A 2 -12.89 13.32 -2.45
N ARG A 3 -13.08 12.03 -2.69
CA ARG A 3 -11.97 11.06 -2.71
C ARG A 3 -11.33 11.16 -4.09
N ASN A 4 -10.11 11.69 -4.15
CA ASN A 4 -9.35 11.69 -5.40
C ASN A 4 -8.76 10.29 -5.58
N THR A 5 -9.24 9.56 -6.59
CA THR A 5 -8.77 8.21 -6.88
C THR A 5 -8.36 8.14 -8.34
N THR A 6 -7.11 7.78 -8.58
CA THR A 6 -6.55 7.66 -9.92
C THR A 6 -6.46 6.18 -10.28
N LEU A 7 -7.13 5.76 -11.34
CA LEU A 7 -6.96 4.42 -11.90
C LEU A 7 -5.71 4.41 -12.80
N LEU A 8 -4.74 3.58 -12.42
CA LEU A 8 -3.47 3.46 -13.14
C LEU A 8 -3.30 2.03 -13.66
N LYS A 9 -3.39 1.85 -14.98
CA LYS A 9 -3.13 0.55 -15.62
C LYS A 9 -1.63 0.36 -15.79
N ILE A 10 -1.05 -0.67 -15.18
CA ILE A 10 0.38 -1.03 -15.25
C ILE A 10 0.50 -2.40 -15.90
N HIS A 11 1.47 -2.59 -16.80
CA HIS A 11 1.73 -3.92 -17.37
C HIS A 11 2.38 -4.83 -16.32
N PRO A 12 1.89 -6.07 -16.11
CA PRO A 12 2.36 -6.92 -15.01
C PRO A 12 3.83 -7.35 -15.17
N GLU A 13 4.25 -7.70 -16.38
CA GLU A 13 5.61 -8.21 -16.65
C GLU A 13 6.62 -7.11 -16.97
N THR A 14 6.14 -5.95 -17.39
CA THR A 14 6.99 -4.84 -17.88
C THR A 14 6.43 -3.50 -17.40
N PRO A 15 6.40 -3.29 -16.07
CA PRO A 15 5.80 -2.09 -15.50
C PRO A 15 6.53 -0.82 -15.96
N GLU A 16 5.76 0.18 -16.40
CA GLU A 16 6.35 1.42 -16.89
C GLU A 16 6.87 2.28 -15.73
N GLY A 17 8.16 2.60 -15.72
CA GLY A 17 8.80 3.33 -14.63
C GLY A 17 8.12 4.64 -14.23
N LYS A 18 7.59 5.41 -15.20
CA LYS A 18 6.82 6.64 -14.91
C LYS A 18 5.53 6.37 -14.13
N LYS A 19 4.89 5.21 -14.33
CA LYS A 19 3.68 4.83 -13.60
C LYS A 19 4.03 4.33 -12.20
N ILE A 20 5.11 3.56 -12.07
CA ILE A 20 5.64 3.16 -10.76
C ILE A 20 6.03 4.38 -9.92
N GLN A 21 6.66 5.39 -10.53
CA GLN A 21 7.00 6.62 -9.82
C GLN A 21 5.75 7.32 -9.26
N LYS A 22 4.65 7.40 -10.02
CA LYS A 22 3.38 7.96 -9.52
C LYS A 22 2.83 7.20 -8.31
N VAL A 23 3.02 5.88 -8.26
CA VAL A 23 2.64 5.05 -7.10
C VAL A 23 3.54 5.38 -5.90
N MET A 24 4.85 5.51 -6.12
CA MET A 24 5.80 5.91 -5.07
C MET A 24 5.48 7.28 -4.50
N ASP A 25 5.20 8.27 -5.35
CA ASP A 25 4.83 9.63 -4.92
C ASP A 25 3.55 9.60 -4.07
N CYS A 26 2.55 8.79 -4.46
CA CYS A 26 1.34 8.57 -3.68
C CYS A 26 1.66 8.00 -2.28
N LEU A 27 2.44 6.91 -2.21
CA LEU A 27 2.83 6.28 -0.94
C LEU A 27 3.62 7.23 -0.03
N ASN A 28 4.58 7.96 -0.60
CA ASN A 28 5.41 8.93 0.12
C ASN A 28 4.59 10.12 0.65
N SER A 29 3.54 10.52 -0.07
CA SER A 29 2.60 11.56 0.38
C SER A 29 1.59 11.08 1.44
N GLY A 30 1.67 9.82 1.88
CA GLY A 30 0.73 9.23 2.83
C GLY A 30 -0.57 8.71 2.21
N GLY A 31 -0.59 8.52 0.90
CA GLY A 31 -1.69 7.91 0.19
C GLY A 31 -1.83 6.41 0.46
N VAL A 32 -2.99 5.87 0.10
CA VAL A 32 -3.30 4.44 0.14
C VAL A 32 -3.49 3.95 -1.30
N ILE A 33 -2.95 2.78 -1.60
CA ILE A 33 -3.05 2.14 -2.91
C ILE A 33 -3.86 0.85 -2.82
N ILE A 34 -4.45 0.48 -3.96
CA ILE A 34 -5.07 -0.83 -4.19
C ILE A 34 -4.30 -1.47 -5.34
N TYR A 35 -3.73 -2.65 -5.13
CA TYR A 35 -2.86 -3.31 -6.11
C TYR A 35 -3.17 -4.81 -6.21
N PRO A 36 -2.97 -5.44 -7.39
CA PRO A 36 -3.25 -6.86 -7.57
C PRO A 36 -2.22 -7.72 -6.82
N THR A 37 -2.66 -8.88 -6.32
CA THR A 37 -1.79 -9.98 -5.91
C THR A 37 -2.16 -11.23 -6.71
N ASP A 38 -1.49 -12.34 -6.43
CA ASP A 38 -1.80 -13.67 -6.98
C ASP A 38 -3.19 -14.20 -6.58
N THR A 39 -3.75 -13.69 -5.49
CA THR A 39 -5.04 -14.14 -4.93
C THR A 39 -6.14 -13.09 -5.05
N ILE A 40 -5.97 -11.96 -4.37
CA ILE A 40 -6.96 -10.87 -4.31
C ILE A 40 -6.26 -9.50 -4.35
N TYR A 41 -7.02 -8.43 -4.53
CA TYR A 41 -6.45 -7.10 -4.42
C TYR A 41 -6.09 -6.77 -2.96
N GLY A 42 -4.88 -6.24 -2.76
CA GLY A 42 -4.39 -5.73 -1.49
C GLY A 42 -4.64 -4.23 -1.32
N LEU A 43 -4.82 -3.80 -0.07
CA LEU A 43 -4.76 -2.39 0.33
C LEU A 43 -3.42 -2.15 1.01
N GLY A 44 -2.65 -1.18 0.50
CA GLY A 44 -1.30 -0.89 1.00
C GLY A 44 -1.05 0.60 1.23
N CYS A 45 -0.15 0.90 2.15
CA CYS A 45 0.38 2.24 2.40
C CYS A 45 1.83 2.13 2.90
N SER A 46 2.49 3.28 3.06
CA SER A 46 3.79 3.32 3.74
C SER A 46 3.65 2.92 5.21
N ILE A 47 4.56 2.06 5.70
CA ILE A 47 4.61 1.62 7.10
C ILE A 47 5.07 2.74 8.05
N TYR A 48 5.74 3.75 7.52
CA TYR A 48 6.23 4.89 8.29
C TYR A 48 5.18 6.01 8.44
N ASN A 49 4.01 5.86 7.81
CA ASN A 49 2.95 6.86 7.84
C ASN A 49 1.76 6.37 8.68
N SER A 50 1.72 6.78 9.96
CA SER A 50 0.64 6.44 10.89
C SER A 50 -0.74 6.90 10.41
N THR A 51 -0.82 8.05 9.74
CA THR A 51 -2.08 8.59 9.20
C THR A 51 -2.63 7.70 8.08
N ALA A 52 -1.75 7.17 7.23
CA ALA A 52 -2.14 6.25 6.17
C ALA A 52 -2.59 4.89 6.72
N ILE A 53 -1.94 4.39 7.79
CA ILE A 53 -2.36 3.17 8.49
C ILE A 53 -3.76 3.35 9.09
N GLU A 54 -4.02 4.49 9.74
CA GLU A 54 -5.37 4.82 10.22
C GLU A 54 -6.39 4.88 9.08
N GLN A 55 -6.00 5.41 7.92
CA GLN A 55 -6.87 5.44 6.75
C GLN A 55 -7.23 4.02 6.28
N ILE A 56 -6.28 3.09 6.22
CA ILE A 56 -6.57 1.68 5.92
C ILE A 56 -7.50 1.08 6.97
N ALA A 57 -7.27 1.32 8.26
CA ALA A 57 -8.12 0.83 9.33
C ALA A 57 -9.57 1.33 9.18
N ARG A 58 -9.75 2.62 8.86
CA ARG A 58 -11.06 3.23 8.59
C ARG A 58 -11.73 2.61 7.36
N ILE A 59 -10.98 2.37 6.27
CA ILE A 59 -11.51 1.72 5.06
C ILE A 59 -11.96 0.29 5.37
N LYS A 60 -11.19 -0.46 6.15
CA LYS A 60 -11.50 -1.84 6.56
C LYS A 60 -12.53 -1.92 7.69
N ASN A 61 -12.98 -0.79 8.22
CA ASN A 61 -13.89 -0.68 9.36
C ASN A 61 -13.38 -1.44 10.62
N VAL A 62 -12.09 -1.29 10.92
CA VAL A 62 -11.43 -1.92 12.08
C VAL A 62 -10.73 -0.88 12.95
N ARG A 63 -10.46 -1.23 14.20
CA ARG A 63 -9.68 -0.38 15.11
C ARG A 63 -8.18 -0.65 14.90
N PRO A 64 -7.34 0.38 14.62
CA PRO A 64 -5.93 0.19 14.33
C PRO A 64 -5.17 -0.62 15.38
N GLY A 65 -5.40 -0.34 16.67
CA GLY A 65 -4.65 -0.98 17.77
C GLY A 65 -4.97 -2.46 18.02
N ASN A 66 -6.10 -2.97 17.50
CA ASN A 66 -6.52 -4.37 17.70
C ASN A 66 -6.43 -5.19 16.42
N TYR A 67 -6.03 -4.57 15.30
CA TYR A 67 -6.01 -5.22 14.01
C TYR A 67 -4.57 -5.61 13.62
N LYS A 68 -4.38 -6.88 13.26
CA LYS A 68 -3.10 -7.36 12.75
C LYS A 68 -3.00 -6.99 11.27
N PHE A 69 -2.21 -5.96 10.97
CA PHE A 69 -1.83 -5.64 9.60
C PHE A 69 -0.72 -6.58 9.11
N SER A 70 -0.61 -6.70 7.79
CA SER A 70 0.43 -7.49 7.14
C SER A 70 1.54 -6.56 6.66
N PHE A 71 2.78 -7.01 6.82
CA PHE A 71 3.94 -6.40 6.18
C PHE A 71 4.20 -7.10 4.85
N ILE A 72 4.69 -6.32 3.88
CA ILE A 72 5.05 -6.82 2.55
C ILE A 72 6.50 -6.47 2.33
N PHE A 73 7.28 -7.51 2.12
CA PHE A 73 8.71 -7.43 1.88
C PHE A 73 9.01 -7.91 0.47
N SER A 74 10.04 -7.33 -0.14
CA SER A 74 10.49 -7.78 -1.47
C SER A 74 11.28 -9.08 -1.37
N THR A 75 11.95 -9.31 -0.24
CA THR A 75 12.76 -10.50 0.01
C THR A 75 12.66 -10.96 1.46
N ILE A 76 12.98 -12.23 1.71
CA ILE A 76 13.03 -12.78 3.08
C ILE A 76 14.13 -12.10 3.90
N SER A 77 15.21 -11.64 3.28
CA SER A 77 16.31 -10.97 3.98
C SER A 77 15.85 -9.69 4.70
N GLU A 78 14.93 -8.92 4.11
CA GLU A 78 14.35 -7.72 4.74
C GLU A 78 13.58 -8.04 6.03
N LEU A 79 13.05 -9.26 6.19
CA LEU A 79 12.32 -9.66 7.39
C LEU A 79 13.21 -9.61 8.65
N SER A 80 14.51 -9.85 8.49
CA SER A 80 15.48 -9.87 9.60
C SER A 80 15.66 -8.51 10.26
N GLU A 81 15.28 -7.41 9.60
CA GLU A 81 15.31 -6.06 10.18
C GLU A 81 14.13 -5.80 11.14
N TYR A 82 13.13 -6.69 11.14
CA TYR A 82 11.86 -6.53 11.86
C TYR A 82 11.54 -7.70 12.81
N THR A 83 12.52 -8.56 13.12
CA THR A 83 12.47 -9.66 14.12
C THR A 83 13.62 -9.51 15.10
#